data_AF-A0A4Q6B0T3-F1
#
_entry.id   AF-A0A4Q6B0T3-F1
#
_cell.length_a   1.000
_cell.length_b   1.000
_cell.length_c   1.000
_cell.angle_alpha   90.00
_cell.angle_beta   90.00
_cell.angle_gamma   90.00
#
_symmetry.space_group_name_H-M   'P 1'
#
loop_
_entity.id
_entity.type
_entity.pdbx_description
1 polymer ?
#
loop_
_entity_poly.entity_id
_entity_poly.type
_entity_poly.pdbx_seq_one_letter_code
_entity_poly.pdbx_strand_id
1 'polypeptide(L)'
;MTPRFRFKGTALLPSLFSGLAFLILNSCGSSSDEAAPPAVNSCESSQAAVVSATFNELYTKVLGTQCAACHGPGTDSGTAGGPDMRTPDKFYDQVVGKKGSDYPDWDTYQKNREGCLAYDLINSGSAAQSVLVSVLDRSVKPMGCDVKVHLDPPQSVCITPGNLAKLKEWINAGALR
;
A
#
# COMPACT_ATOMS: atom_id res chain seq x y z
N MET A 1 -41.98 -62.77 13.21
CA MET A 1 -42.77 -61.64 12.69
C MET A 1 -41.81 -60.64 12.07
N THR A 2 -42.08 -60.32 10.80
CA THR A 2 -41.27 -59.62 9.79
C THR A 2 -41.25 -58.09 10.00
N PRO A 3 -40.31 -57.33 9.39
CA PRO A 3 -39.90 -55.99 9.79
C PRO A 3 -40.74 -54.88 9.15
N ARG A 4 -40.69 -53.67 9.72
CA ARG A 4 -41.13 -52.43 9.03
C ARG A 4 -39.97 -51.44 8.95
N PHE A 5 -39.41 -51.36 7.75
CA PHE A 5 -38.58 -50.25 7.28
C PHE A 5 -39.44 -49.00 7.10
N ARG A 6 -38.92 -47.84 7.52
CA ARG A 6 -39.49 -46.54 7.17
C ARG A 6 -38.44 -45.76 6.38
N PHE A 7 -38.67 -45.68 5.07
CA PHE A 7 -37.96 -44.77 4.17
C PHE A 7 -38.27 -43.32 4.56
N LYS A 8 -37.23 -42.49 4.70
CA LYS A 8 -37.34 -41.03 4.52
C LYS A 8 -36.48 -40.67 3.33
N GLY A 9 -37.12 -40.05 2.34
CA GLY A 9 -36.54 -39.69 1.06
C GLY A 9 -35.43 -38.67 1.19
N THR A 10 -34.35 -38.95 0.48
CA THR A 10 -33.25 -38.02 0.21
C THR A 10 -33.45 -37.49 -1.20
N ALA A 11 -33.72 -36.20 -1.33
CA ALA A 11 -33.59 -35.49 -2.58
C ALA A 11 -33.29 -34.04 -2.24
N LEU A 12 -32.09 -33.57 -2.57
CA LEU A 12 -31.76 -32.18 -2.92
C LEU A 12 -30.30 -32.14 -3.43
N LEU A 13 -30.21 -32.15 -4.76
CA LEU A 13 -29.32 -31.43 -5.68
C LEU A 13 -27.79 -31.27 -5.42
N PRO A 14 -26.97 -31.35 -6.49
CA PRO A 14 -25.53 -31.24 -6.43
C PRO A 14 -25.08 -29.78 -6.22
N SER A 15 -24.24 -29.56 -5.20
CA SER A 15 -23.50 -28.32 -5.03
C SER A 15 -22.31 -28.31 -6.00
N LEU A 16 -22.44 -27.54 -7.08
CA LEU A 16 -21.39 -27.31 -8.06
C LEU A 16 -20.97 -25.83 -7.98
N PHE A 17 -19.66 -25.64 -7.90
CA PHE A 17 -18.91 -24.41 -8.15
C PHE A 17 -19.19 -23.20 -7.24
N SER A 18 -18.20 -22.81 -6.45
CA SER A 18 -17.39 -21.66 -6.88
C SER A 18 -16.10 -21.57 -6.08
N GLY A 19 -15.07 -21.06 -6.74
CA GLY A 19 -13.67 -21.21 -6.38
C GLY A 19 -13.34 -20.78 -4.97
N LEU A 20 -12.56 -21.63 -4.32
CA LEU A 20 -11.72 -21.27 -3.19
C LEU A 20 -10.73 -20.20 -3.69
N ALA A 21 -11.10 -18.93 -3.56
CA ALA A 21 -10.21 -17.81 -3.77
C ALA A 21 -9.16 -17.83 -2.64
N PHE A 22 -8.11 -18.60 -2.84
CA PHE A 22 -6.87 -18.49 -2.07
C PHE A 22 -6.17 -17.19 -2.48
N LEU A 23 -6.69 -16.05 -2.03
CA LEU A 23 -5.95 -14.80 -1.98
C LEU A 23 -5.09 -14.83 -0.71
N ILE A 24 -4.00 -15.62 -0.75
CA ILE A 24 -2.90 -15.40 0.18
C ILE A 24 -2.04 -14.30 -0.42
N LEU A 25 -2.37 -13.05 -0.12
CA LEU A 25 -1.45 -11.92 -0.23
C LEU A 25 -0.89 -11.62 1.17
N ASN A 26 -0.16 -12.58 1.72
CA ASN A 26 0.73 -12.36 2.84
C ASN A 26 2.15 -12.37 2.29
N SER A 27 2.77 -11.20 2.18
CA SER A 27 4.22 -11.14 2.25
C SER A 27 4.62 -9.76 2.74
N CYS A 28 4.77 -9.63 4.06
CA CYS A 28 5.63 -8.64 4.66
C CYS A 28 6.88 -9.40 5.14
N GLY A 29 8.02 -9.17 4.48
CA GLY A 29 9.36 -9.51 4.95
C GLY A 29 9.83 -10.95 4.72
N SER A 30 10.69 -11.14 3.73
CA SER A 30 11.69 -12.20 3.75
C SER A 30 13.07 -11.65 3.38
N SER A 31 14.10 -12.38 3.78
CA SER A 31 15.50 -11.99 3.67
C SER A 31 16.08 -12.28 2.28
N SER A 32 16.83 -11.29 1.79
CA SER A 32 18.03 -11.39 0.92
C SER A 32 17.90 -11.45 -0.61
N ASP A 33 18.88 -10.74 -1.20
CA ASP A 33 19.43 -10.71 -2.55
C ASP A 33 18.65 -10.02 -3.69
N GLU A 34 19.33 -9.06 -4.32
CA GLU A 34 18.91 -8.21 -5.44
C GLU A 34 18.26 -9.04 -6.57
N ALA A 35 16.93 -9.16 -6.53
CA ALA A 35 16.15 -9.74 -7.60
C ALA A 35 15.92 -8.71 -8.71
N ALA A 36 16.03 -9.17 -9.97
CA ALA A 36 15.70 -8.38 -11.15
C ALA A 36 14.28 -7.77 -11.06
N PRO A 37 14.05 -6.56 -11.61
CA PRO A 37 12.75 -5.91 -11.50
C PRO A 37 11.65 -6.80 -12.10
N PRO A 38 10.52 -7.01 -11.39
CA PRO A 38 9.44 -7.85 -11.87
C PRO A 38 8.87 -7.33 -13.19
N ALA A 39 8.39 -8.27 -14.04
CA ALA A 39 7.74 -7.95 -15.30
C ALA A 39 6.56 -6.99 -15.08
N VAL A 40 6.44 -6.01 -15.97
CA VAL A 40 5.50 -4.88 -15.91
C VAL A 40 4.06 -5.38 -16.15
N ASN A 41 3.42 -5.93 -15.13
CA ASN A 41 1.97 -5.94 -15.08
C ASN A 41 1.55 -4.47 -14.92
N SER A 42 1.07 -3.82 -15.98
CA SER A 42 0.78 -2.38 -15.92
C SER A 42 -0.24 -2.11 -14.81
N CYS A 43 0.05 -1.10 -13.98
CA CYS A 43 -0.81 -0.66 -12.87
C CYS A 43 -2.24 -0.32 -13.29
N GLU A 44 -2.48 -0.17 -14.59
CA GLU A 44 -3.75 0.17 -15.20
C GLU A 44 -4.81 -0.91 -14.99
N SER A 45 -4.42 -2.18 -14.87
CA SER A 45 -5.38 -3.29 -14.66
C SER A 45 -5.87 -3.41 -13.21
N SER A 46 -5.21 -2.75 -12.26
CA SER A 46 -5.46 -2.91 -10.81
C SER A 46 -5.91 -1.64 -10.09
N GLN A 47 -6.05 -0.50 -10.79
CA GLN A 47 -6.42 0.78 -10.18
C GLN A 47 -7.58 1.49 -10.88
N ALA A 48 -8.53 1.96 -10.09
CA ALA A 48 -9.53 2.90 -10.55
C ALA A 48 -8.89 4.27 -10.84
N ALA A 49 -9.32 4.93 -11.92
CA ALA A 49 -8.86 6.28 -12.25
C ALA A 49 -9.37 7.29 -11.22
N VAL A 50 -8.47 8.15 -10.75
CA VAL A 50 -8.77 9.31 -9.90
C VAL A 50 -9.13 10.49 -10.82
N VAL A 51 -10.35 11.00 -10.70
CA VAL A 51 -10.84 12.12 -11.52
C VAL A 51 -10.66 13.47 -10.82
N SER A 52 -10.70 13.51 -9.49
CA SER A 52 -10.44 14.71 -8.68
C SER A 52 -9.24 14.53 -7.76
N ALA A 53 -8.38 15.55 -7.67
CA ALA A 53 -7.20 15.56 -6.80
C ALA A 53 -7.58 15.86 -5.34
N THR A 54 -8.39 14.99 -4.74
CA THR A 54 -8.83 15.09 -3.33
C THR A 54 -8.29 13.94 -2.51
N PHE A 55 -8.10 14.16 -1.22
CA PHE A 55 -7.61 13.14 -0.30
C PHE A 55 -8.46 11.86 -0.35
N ASN A 56 -9.78 12.01 -0.20
CA ASN A 56 -10.70 10.86 -0.17
C ASN A 56 -10.63 10.02 -1.46
N GLU A 57 -10.59 10.67 -2.63
CA GLU A 57 -10.55 9.93 -3.89
C GLU A 57 -9.20 9.22 -4.09
N LEU A 58 -8.09 9.90 -3.79
CA LEU A 58 -6.75 9.31 -3.83
C LEU A 58 -6.60 8.16 -2.85
N TYR A 59 -7.12 8.30 -1.63
CA TYR A 59 -7.07 7.26 -0.62
C TYR A 59 -7.87 6.03 -1.04
N THR A 60 -9.15 6.19 -1.40
CA THR A 60 -10.02 5.06 -1.75
C THR A 60 -9.54 4.30 -2.98
N LYS A 61 -9.03 5.01 -4.00
CA LYS A 61 -8.68 4.38 -5.28
C LYS A 61 -7.23 3.91 -5.38
N VAL A 62 -6.33 4.52 -4.60
CA VAL A 62 -4.88 4.32 -4.75
C VAL A 62 -4.21 4.03 -3.41
N LEU A 63 -4.16 5.00 -2.50
CA LEU A 63 -3.27 4.90 -1.32
C LEU A 63 -3.73 3.79 -0.36
N GLY A 64 -5.02 3.68 -0.12
CA GLY A 64 -5.59 2.60 0.70
C GLY A 64 -5.41 1.23 0.05
N THR A 65 -5.59 1.09 -1.27
CA THR A 65 -5.46 -0.22 -1.92
C THR A 65 -4.01 -0.69 -2.03
N GLN A 66 -3.06 0.23 -2.14
CA GLN A 66 -1.65 -0.08 -2.34
C GLN A 66 -0.85 -0.13 -1.03
N CYS A 67 -1.20 0.70 -0.03
CA CYS A 67 -0.38 0.87 1.16
C CYS A 67 -0.99 0.22 2.41
N ALA A 68 -2.31 0.21 2.57
CA ALA A 68 -2.98 -0.25 3.80
C ALA A 68 -2.69 -1.72 4.14
N ALA A 69 -2.48 -2.57 3.13
CA ALA A 69 -2.23 -3.99 3.32
C ALA A 69 -0.89 -4.29 3.99
N CYS A 70 0.09 -3.38 3.86
CA CYS A 70 1.46 -3.58 4.37
C CYS A 70 1.83 -2.58 5.47
N HIS A 71 1.13 -1.45 5.57
CA HIS A 71 1.38 -0.38 6.52
C HIS A 71 0.26 -0.30 7.55
N GLY A 72 0.45 -1.01 8.65
CA GLY A 72 -0.42 -1.01 9.83
C GLY A 72 0.35 -0.59 11.10
N PRO A 73 -0.23 -0.77 12.29
CA PRO A 73 0.32 -0.28 13.54
C PRO A 73 1.64 -0.98 13.81
N GLY A 74 2.62 -0.22 14.33
CA GLY A 74 3.99 -0.69 14.54
C GLY A 74 4.16 -1.87 15.51
N THR A 75 3.08 -2.35 16.11
CA THR A 75 3.04 -3.56 16.96
C THR A 75 2.82 -4.85 16.17
N ASP A 76 2.39 -4.76 14.91
CA ASP A 76 2.14 -5.92 14.06
C ASP A 76 3.46 -6.37 13.41
N SER A 77 3.79 -7.66 13.50
CA SER A 77 5.08 -8.22 13.08
C SER A 77 5.41 -8.02 11.59
N GLY A 78 4.44 -7.61 10.77
CA GLY A 78 4.62 -7.32 9.34
C GLY A 78 4.85 -5.83 9.00
N THR A 79 4.60 -4.89 9.91
CA THR A 79 4.59 -3.44 9.61
C THR A 79 5.87 -2.74 10.07
N ALA A 80 6.74 -3.48 10.76
CA ALA A 80 8.09 -3.09 11.18
C ALA A 80 8.18 -1.68 11.80
N GLY A 81 7.18 -1.25 12.60
CA GLY A 81 7.26 0.01 13.34
C GLY A 81 6.93 1.30 12.57
N GLY A 82 6.42 1.21 11.33
CA GLY A 82 6.10 2.37 10.48
C GLY A 82 4.72 3.03 10.73
N PRO A 83 4.33 4.02 9.90
CA PRO A 83 3.01 4.66 9.97
C PRO A 83 1.86 3.70 9.65
N ASP A 84 0.77 3.77 10.43
CA ASP A 84 -0.50 3.08 10.15
C ASP A 84 -1.23 3.81 9.02
N MET A 85 -1.43 3.10 7.90
CA MET A 85 -2.09 3.60 6.69
C MET A 85 -3.40 2.86 6.40
N ARG A 86 -3.93 2.07 7.34
CA ARG A 86 -5.08 1.19 7.09
C ARG A 86 -6.42 1.90 6.94
N THR A 87 -6.54 3.10 7.48
CA THR A 87 -7.74 3.93 7.39
C THR A 87 -7.40 5.31 6.87
N PRO A 88 -8.36 6.03 6.26
CA PRO A 88 -8.12 7.40 5.77
C PRO A 88 -7.58 8.28 6.89
N ASP A 89 -8.17 8.19 8.09
CA ASP A 89 -7.79 9.02 9.22
C ASP A 89 -6.37 8.73 9.69
N LYS A 90 -6.02 7.44 9.85
CA LYS A 90 -4.67 7.05 10.25
C LYS A 90 -3.64 7.46 9.20
N PHE A 91 -3.91 7.22 7.91
CA PHE A 91 -3.03 7.65 6.84
C PHE A 91 -2.77 9.15 6.91
N TYR A 92 -3.83 9.96 6.98
CA TYR A 92 -3.67 11.41 6.98
C TYR A 92 -2.84 11.88 8.17
N ASP A 93 -3.21 11.44 9.38
CA ASP A 93 -2.59 11.87 10.63
C ASP A 93 -1.16 11.37 10.81
N GLN A 94 -0.79 10.26 10.16
CA GLN A 94 0.51 9.60 10.29
C GLN A 94 1.44 9.80 9.07
N VAL A 95 0.96 10.38 7.97
CA VAL A 95 1.80 10.56 6.77
C VAL A 95 1.90 12.02 6.36
N VAL A 96 0.80 12.78 6.42
CA VAL A 96 0.81 14.18 5.97
C VAL A 96 1.54 15.05 6.99
N GLY A 97 2.64 15.68 6.56
CA GLY A 97 3.51 16.49 7.42
C GLY A 97 4.30 15.71 8.47
N LYS A 98 4.28 14.37 8.43
CA LYS A 98 5.09 13.50 9.28
C LYS A 98 6.40 13.16 8.59
N LYS A 99 7.41 12.82 9.37
CA LYS A 99 8.77 12.51 8.92
C LYS A 99 9.13 11.07 9.26
N GLY A 100 10.16 10.54 8.61
CA GLY A 100 10.68 9.22 8.99
C GLY A 100 11.15 9.16 10.45
N SER A 101 11.70 10.27 10.96
CA SER A 101 12.12 10.41 12.36
C SER A 101 10.97 10.38 13.39
N ASP A 102 9.72 10.55 12.97
CA ASP A 102 8.56 10.37 13.84
C ASP A 102 8.27 8.88 14.14
N TYR A 103 8.97 7.97 13.45
CA TYR A 103 8.82 6.51 13.57
C TYR A 103 10.18 5.86 13.91
N PRO A 104 10.65 5.98 15.16
CA PRO A 104 11.97 5.50 15.57
C PRO A 104 12.12 3.98 15.54
N ASP A 105 11.02 3.24 15.50
CA ASP A 105 11.04 1.77 15.40
C ASP A 105 10.91 1.30 13.94
N TRP A 106 10.81 2.23 12.97
CA TRP A 106 10.67 1.90 11.56
C TRP A 106 12.00 1.45 10.94
N ASP A 107 12.35 0.21 11.26
CA ASP A 107 13.66 -0.40 11.03
C ASP A 107 14.07 -0.36 9.54
N THR A 108 13.09 -0.54 8.64
CA THR A 108 13.29 -0.47 7.18
C THR A 108 13.59 0.95 6.68
N TYR A 109 13.05 1.97 7.36
CA TYR A 109 13.27 3.37 6.99
C TYR A 109 14.63 3.85 7.51
N GLN A 110 14.99 3.51 8.74
CA GLN A 110 16.28 3.92 9.32
C GLN A 110 17.47 3.29 8.62
N LYS A 111 17.40 2.01 8.24
CA LYS A 111 18.49 1.29 7.58
C LYS A 111 18.67 1.65 6.10
N ASN A 112 17.60 2.00 5.39
CA ASN A 112 17.63 2.21 3.93
C ASN A 112 17.55 3.69 3.51
N ARG A 113 17.21 4.59 4.43
CA ARG A 113 16.97 6.02 4.11
C ARG A 113 17.67 6.94 5.11
N GLU A 114 18.82 6.50 5.59
CA GLU A 114 19.74 7.32 6.39
C GLU A 114 20.02 8.63 5.61
N GLY A 115 19.52 9.76 6.11
CA GLY A 115 19.55 11.06 5.42
C GLY A 115 18.19 11.60 4.94
N CYS A 116 17.16 10.76 4.81
CA CYS A 116 15.80 11.21 4.49
C CYS A 116 14.89 11.38 5.73
N LEU A 117 15.36 10.93 6.91
CA LEU A 117 14.59 10.91 8.17
C LEU A 117 14.01 12.27 8.57
N ALA A 118 14.64 13.37 8.17
CA ALA A 118 14.22 14.73 8.50
C ALA A 118 13.20 15.33 7.52
N TYR A 119 12.88 14.63 6.44
CA TYR A 119 11.97 15.10 5.40
C TYR A 119 10.57 14.51 5.56
N ASP A 120 9.59 15.30 5.13
CA ASP A 120 8.21 14.91 5.24
C ASP A 120 7.90 13.75 4.29
N LEU A 121 7.18 12.76 4.80
CA LEU A 121 6.62 11.66 4.02
C LEU A 121 5.70 12.22 2.94
N ILE A 122 4.84 13.18 3.30
CA ILE A 122 4.14 14.09 2.38
C ILE A 122 4.36 15.52 2.87
N ASN A 123 5.06 16.33 2.08
CA ASN A 123 5.25 17.76 2.31
C ASN A 123 4.08 18.54 1.70
N SER A 124 3.18 19.05 2.55
CA SER A 124 2.06 19.88 2.10
C SER A 124 2.57 21.11 1.34
N GLY A 125 2.12 21.27 0.10
CA GLY A 125 2.55 22.36 -0.79
C GLY A 125 3.72 22.00 -1.72
N SER A 126 4.38 20.85 -1.57
CA SER A 126 5.44 20.44 -2.49
C SER A 126 5.57 18.93 -2.68
N ALA A 127 5.03 18.44 -3.79
CA ALA A 127 5.19 17.05 -4.23
C ALA A 127 6.67 16.70 -4.49
N ALA A 128 7.48 17.67 -4.94
CA ALA A 128 8.91 17.45 -5.18
C ALA A 128 9.73 17.24 -3.89
N GLN A 129 9.19 17.68 -2.74
CA GLN A 129 9.81 17.51 -1.42
C GLN A 129 9.20 16.38 -0.60
N SER A 130 8.28 15.60 -1.18
CA SER A 130 7.57 14.52 -0.50
C SER A 130 8.27 13.19 -0.72
N VAL A 131 8.70 12.52 0.36
CA VAL A 131 9.37 11.20 0.26
C VAL A 131 8.48 10.16 -0.41
N LEU A 132 7.16 10.17 -0.15
CA LEU A 132 6.21 9.25 -0.80
C LEU A 132 6.22 9.39 -2.33
N VAL A 133 6.34 10.61 -2.85
CA VAL A 133 6.38 10.84 -4.30
C VAL A 133 7.63 10.23 -4.90
N SER A 134 8.78 10.28 -4.21
CA SER A 134 10.03 9.65 -4.68
C SER A 134 10.01 8.13 -4.67
N VAL A 135 9.24 7.53 -3.76
CA VAL A 135 9.00 6.08 -3.75
C VAL A 135 8.24 5.67 -5.02
N LEU A 136 7.28 6.50 -5.45
CA LEU A 136 6.40 6.25 -6.59
C LEU A 136 6.97 6.72 -7.93
N ASP A 137 7.84 7.72 -7.90
CA ASP A 137 8.46 8.36 -9.05
C ASP A 137 9.94 8.65 -8.78
N ARG A 138 10.80 7.76 -9.26
CA ARG A 138 12.25 7.84 -9.05
C ARG A 138 12.92 9.05 -9.72
N SER A 139 12.21 9.77 -10.60
CA SER A 139 12.73 11.04 -11.14
C SER A 139 12.70 12.17 -10.09
N VAL A 140 11.88 12.01 -9.05
CA VAL A 140 11.76 12.98 -7.96
C VAL A 140 12.78 12.67 -6.85
N LYS A 141 13.72 13.58 -6.65
CA LYS A 141 14.77 13.50 -5.61
C LYS A 141 14.65 14.64 -4.59
N PRO A 142 13.88 14.48 -3.52
CA PRO A 142 13.69 15.49 -2.49
C PRO A 142 15.03 15.82 -1.85
N MET A 143 15.45 17.06 -2.02
CA MET A 143 16.67 17.64 -1.42
C MET A 143 17.93 16.76 -1.57
N GLY A 144 18.05 16.03 -2.69
CA GLY A 144 19.22 15.20 -2.97
C GLY A 144 19.33 13.92 -2.13
N CYS A 145 18.28 13.53 -1.40
CA CYS A 145 18.23 12.24 -0.73
C CYS A 145 17.82 11.14 -1.72
N ASP A 146 18.71 10.18 -1.95
CA ASP A 146 18.38 8.97 -2.73
C ASP A 146 17.62 8.00 -1.84
N VAL A 147 16.29 8.03 -1.93
CA VAL A 147 15.40 7.10 -1.24
C VAL A 147 15.65 5.69 -1.77
N LYS A 148 16.35 4.84 -0.99
CA LYS A 148 16.38 3.40 -1.30
C LYS A 148 15.06 2.79 -0.84
N VAL A 149 14.34 2.21 -1.80
CA VAL A 149 13.10 1.47 -1.56
C VAL A 149 13.44 0.00 -1.42
N HIS A 150 12.90 -0.64 -0.39
CA HIS A 150 12.93 -2.09 -0.29
C HIS A 150 11.91 -2.63 -1.31
N LEU A 151 12.42 -3.11 -2.45
CA LEU A 151 11.62 -3.67 -3.54
C LEU A 151 11.79 -5.18 -3.52
N ASP A 152 11.45 -5.81 -2.41
CA ASP A 152 11.39 -7.26 -2.40
C ASP A 152 10.10 -7.67 -3.14
N PRO A 153 10.17 -8.37 -4.28
CA PRO A 153 8.97 -8.83 -4.97
C PRO A 153 8.15 -9.71 -4.02
N PRO A 154 6.83 -9.50 -3.91
CA PRO A 154 5.97 -8.87 -4.89
C PRO A 154 5.58 -7.42 -4.59
N GLN A 155 6.28 -6.70 -3.70
CA GLN A 155 5.85 -5.37 -3.24
C GLN A 155 6.22 -4.23 -4.21
N SER A 156 5.80 -4.33 -5.47
CA SER A 156 5.76 -3.15 -6.34
C SER A 156 4.53 -2.33 -5.98
N VAL A 157 4.70 -1.25 -5.21
CA VAL A 157 3.65 -0.23 -5.08
C VAL A 157 3.35 0.29 -6.49
N CYS A 158 2.17 -0.05 -7.00
CA CYS A 158 1.77 0.34 -8.32
C CYS A 158 1.11 1.71 -8.24
N ILE A 159 1.32 2.60 -9.22
CA ILE A 159 0.47 3.78 -9.44
C ILE A 159 0.50 4.12 -10.93
N THR A 160 -0.66 4.41 -11.52
CA THR A 160 -0.71 4.84 -12.93
C THR A 160 -0.16 6.26 -13.07
N PRO A 161 0.38 6.66 -14.24
CA PRO A 161 0.85 8.04 -14.45
C PRO A 161 -0.23 9.10 -14.19
N GLY A 162 -1.49 8.82 -14.57
CA GLY A 162 -2.62 9.72 -14.32
C GLY A 162 -2.94 9.87 -12.83
N ASN A 163 -2.96 8.76 -12.07
CA ASN A 163 -3.19 8.81 -10.63
C ASN A 163 -2.02 9.48 -9.89
N LEU A 164 -0.78 9.26 -10.34
CA LEU A 164 0.40 9.96 -9.82
C LEU A 164 0.31 11.46 -10.06
N ALA A 165 -0.14 11.90 -11.25
CA ALA A 165 -0.35 13.32 -11.52
C ALA A 165 -1.39 13.93 -10.56
N LYS A 166 -2.50 13.22 -10.28
CA LYS A 166 -3.51 13.64 -9.31
C LYS A 166 -2.99 13.68 -7.87
N LEU A 167 -2.14 12.74 -7.48
CA LEU A 167 -1.47 12.76 -6.19
C LEU A 167 -0.59 14.02 -6.05
N LYS A 168 0.23 14.32 -7.06
CA LYS A 168 1.09 15.51 -7.07
C LYS A 168 0.27 16.81 -7.04
N GLU A 169 -0.83 16.86 -7.79
CA GLU A 169 -1.78 17.99 -7.80
C GLU A 169 -2.34 18.26 -6.39
N TRP A 170 -2.84 17.23 -5.71
CA TRP A 170 -3.36 17.34 -4.34
C TRP A 170 -2.30 17.80 -3.34
N ILE A 171 -1.09 17.24 -3.39
CA ILE A 171 0.01 17.64 -2.50
C ILE A 171 0.39 19.09 -2.73
N ASN A 172 0.57 19.50 -3.99
CA ASN A 172 0.93 20.88 -4.34
C ASN A 172 -0.16 21.89 -3.96
N ALA A 173 -1.43 21.47 -3.90
CA ALA A 173 -2.54 22.27 -3.41
C ALA A 173 -2.63 22.35 -1.87
N GLY A 174 -1.65 21.81 -1.14
CA GLY A 174 -1.57 21.87 0.31
C GLY A 174 -2.04 20.59 1.02
N ALA A 175 -2.23 19.48 0.29
CA ALA A 175 -2.61 18.19 0.86
C ALA A 175 -3.83 18.26 1.82
N LEU A 176 -4.84 19.07 1.46
CA LEU A 176 -6.04 19.28 2.27
C LEU A 176 -6.87 18.00 2.37
N ARG A 177 -7.50 17.80 3.52
CA ARG A 177 -8.36 16.63 3.77
C ARG A 177 -9.71 16.73 3.07
#